data_AF-A0A2D4LPT0-F1
#
_entry.id   AF-A0A2D4LPT0-F1
#
_cell.length_a   1.000
_cell.length_b   1.000
_cell.length_c   1.000
_cell.angle_alpha   90.00
_cell.angle_beta   90.00
_cell.angle_gamma   90.00
#
_symmetry.space_group_name_H-M   'P 1'
#
loop_
_entity.id
_entity.type
_entity.pdbx_description
1 polymer ?
#
loop_
_entity_poly.entity_id
_entity_poly.type
_entity_poly.pdbx_seq_one_letter_code
_entity_poly.pdbx_strand_id
1 'polypeptide(L)'
;PLLKKPSLDPAVLNNYRPVSNLPFVGKVVEKVVASQLRRALNEADYLDPFQSGFRPGYSMETALVTLTDDLWWARDRGHSSVLVLLDLSAAFDTIKHGILLRRLGEEGMRGTILWWFSSYLSDRLQSVLVGGQRSTPRRLECGVPQ
;
A
#
# COMPACT_ATOMS: atom_id res chain seq x y z
N PRO A 1 14.34 -7.65 6.76
CA PRO A 1 13.35 -7.01 7.67
C PRO A 1 13.98 -5.82 8.38
N LEU A 2 13.20 -4.77 8.64
CA LEU A 2 13.64 -3.59 9.37
C LEU A 2 12.84 -3.43 10.65
N LEU A 3 13.50 -3.00 11.73
CA LEU A 3 12.80 -2.73 12.99
C LEU A 3 11.91 -1.48 12.83
N LYS A 4 10.64 -1.55 13.28
CA LYS A 4 9.64 -0.48 13.13
C LYS A 4 10.07 0.83 13.77
N LYS A 5 10.74 0.77 14.91
CA LYS A 5 11.32 1.91 15.65
C LYS A 5 12.59 1.44 16.35
N PRO A 6 13.66 2.26 16.45
CA PRO A 6 14.90 1.86 17.11
C PRO A 6 14.74 1.48 18.60
N SER A 7 13.71 2.00 19.27
CA SER A 7 13.42 1.77 20.69
C SER A 7 12.67 0.46 20.97
N LEU A 8 12.28 -0.29 19.94
CA LEU A 8 11.51 -1.53 20.12
C LEU A 8 12.43 -2.72 20.36
N ASP A 9 11.93 -3.71 21.09
CA ASP A 9 12.67 -4.93 21.39
C ASP A 9 12.92 -5.75 20.11
N PRO A 10 14.19 -6.01 19.71
CA PRO A 10 14.54 -6.86 18.58
C PRO A 10 14.17 -8.35 18.76
N ALA A 11 13.91 -8.81 20.00
CA ALA A 11 13.47 -10.19 20.24
C ALA A 11 12.02 -10.43 19.81
N VAL A 12 11.21 -9.36 19.71
CA VAL A 12 9.78 -9.46 19.34
C VAL A 12 9.63 -9.36 17.83
N LEU A 13 9.31 -10.48 17.17
CA LEU A 13 9.19 -10.56 15.71
C LEU A 13 8.17 -9.58 15.11
N ASN A 14 7.10 -9.27 15.84
CA ASN A 14 6.07 -8.30 15.42
C ASN A 14 6.59 -6.85 15.35
N ASN A 15 7.78 -6.57 15.90
CA ASN A 15 8.42 -5.26 15.79
C ASN A 15 9.13 -5.05 14.45
N TYR A 16 9.18 -6.05 13.57
CA TYR A 16 9.78 -5.92 12.25
C TYR A 16 8.75 -5.59 11.17
N ARG A 17 9.19 -4.82 10.17
CA ARG A 17 8.54 -4.69 8.87
C ARG A 17 9.27 -5.57 7.85
N PRO A 18 8.56 -6.42 7.11
CA PRO A 18 9.13 -7.04 5.91
C PRO A 18 9.50 -5.93 4.91
N VAL A 19 10.67 -6.05 4.28
CA VAL A 19 11.05 -5.18 3.16
C VAL A 19 11.48 -6.11 2.04
N SER A 20 10.84 -5.96 0.88
CA SER A 20 11.05 -6.88 -0.23
C SER A 20 12.23 -6.41 -1.07
N ASN A 21 13.33 -7.15 -1.01
CA ASN A 21 14.44 -6.89 -1.93
C ASN A 21 14.19 -7.56 -3.29
N LEU A 22 13.47 -6.86 -4.16
CA LEU A 22 13.17 -7.31 -5.50
C LEU A 22 14.42 -7.27 -6.41
N PRO A 23 14.55 -8.19 -7.38
CA PRO A 23 15.57 -8.10 -8.43
C PRO A 23 15.48 -6.75 -9.16
N PHE A 24 16.62 -6.25 -9.63
CA PHE A 24 16.69 -4.95 -10.33
C PHE A 24 15.68 -4.84 -11.48
N VAL A 25 15.60 -5.87 -12.33
CA VAL A 25 14.65 -5.90 -13.45
C VAL A 25 13.20 -5.82 -12.95
N GLY A 26 12.87 -6.48 -11.84
CA GLY A 26 11.54 -6.40 -11.22
C GLY A 26 11.18 -4.97 -10.83
N LYS A 27 12.10 -4.25 -10.17
CA LYS A 27 11.91 -2.84 -9.79
C LYS A 27 11.70 -1.93 -11.00
N VAL A 28 12.42 -2.19 -12.11
CA VAL A 28 12.25 -1.42 -13.35
C VAL A 28 10.87 -1.65 -13.96
N VAL A 29 10.44 -2.91 -14.07
CA VAL A 29 9.13 -3.26 -14.62
C VAL A 29 7.99 -2.70 -13.76
N GLU A 30 8.07 -2.85 -12.43
CA GLU A 30 7.11 -2.28 -11.50
C GLU A 30 6.99 -0.76 -11.65
N LYS A 31 8.11 -0.06 -11.80
CA LYS A 31 8.11 1.40 -12.00
C LYS A 31 7.40 1.80 -13.30
N VAL A 32 7.61 1.05 -14.38
CA VAL A 32 6.94 1.29 -15.66
C VAL A 32 5.44 1.05 -15.53
N VAL A 33 5.03 -0.08 -14.93
CA VAL A 33 3.63 -0.42 -14.73
C VAL A 33 2.93 0.60 -13.82
N ALA A 34 3.56 0.99 -12.71
CA ALA A 34 3.02 2.00 -11.80
C ALA A 34 2.84 3.36 -12.50
N SER A 35 3.77 3.75 -13.37
CA SER A 35 3.65 4.99 -14.15
C SER A 35 2.47 4.94 -15.13
N GLN A 36 2.31 3.82 -15.84
CA GLN A 36 1.21 3.63 -16.80
C GLN A 36 -0.14 3.60 -16.09
N LEU A 37 -0.23 2.83 -15.00
CA LEU A 37 -1.43 2.71 -14.19
C LEU A 37 -1.85 4.08 -13.64
N ARG A 38 -0.92 4.81 -13.03
CA ARG A 38 -1.21 6.14 -12.47
C ARG A 38 -1.72 7.11 -13.52
N ARG A 39 -1.14 7.10 -14.72
CA ARG A 39 -1.64 7.93 -15.84
C ARG A 39 -3.07 7.57 -16.18
N ALA A 40 -3.38 6.28 -16.35
CA ALA A 40 -4.73 5.82 -16.66
C ALA A 40 -5.75 6.18 -15.57
N LEU A 41 -5.39 6.03 -14.29
CA LEU A 41 -6.25 6.40 -13.16
C LEU A 41 -6.54 7.90 -13.13
N ASN A 42 -5.55 8.74 -13.45
CA ASN A 42 -5.73 10.19 -13.50
C ASN A 42 -6.57 10.61 -14.72
N GLU A 43 -6.34 10.03 -15.89
CA GLU A 43 -7.12 10.33 -17.12
C GLU A 43 -8.60 9.95 -16.97
N ALA A 44 -8.88 8.91 -16.19
CA ALA A 44 -10.24 8.44 -15.89
C ALA A 44 -10.88 9.11 -14.66
N ASP A 45 -10.19 10.06 -14.00
CA ASP A 45 -10.58 10.67 -12.72
C ASP A 45 -11.04 9.63 -11.67
N TYR A 46 -10.30 8.53 -11.59
CA TYR A 46 -10.69 7.36 -10.82
C TYR A 46 -10.37 7.48 -9.32
N LEU A 47 -9.43 8.35 -8.95
CA LEU A 47 -8.99 8.48 -7.56
C LEU A 47 -10.02 9.27 -6.74
N ASP A 48 -10.27 8.81 -5.51
CA ASP A 48 -11.14 9.54 -4.59
C ASP A 48 -10.65 10.99 -4.38
N PRO A 49 -11.54 12.01 -4.45
CA PRO A 49 -11.16 13.41 -4.28
C PRO A 49 -10.44 13.71 -2.95
N PHE A 50 -10.73 12.95 -1.90
CA PHE A 50 -10.14 13.08 -0.56
C PHE A 50 -8.90 12.18 -0.35
N GLN A 51 -8.49 11.40 -1.36
CA GLN A 51 -7.26 10.63 -1.29
C GLN A 51 -6.02 11.52 -1.48
N SER A 52 -5.29 11.78 -0.40
CA SER A 52 -3.98 12.45 -0.46
C SER A 52 -2.80 11.48 -0.51
N GLY A 53 -2.96 10.27 0.03
CA GLY A 53 -1.90 9.26 0.05
C GLY A 53 -1.57 8.73 -1.35
N PHE A 54 -0.27 8.58 -1.64
CA PHE A 54 0.24 8.03 -2.90
C PHE A 54 -0.22 8.76 -4.18
N ARG A 55 -0.69 10.01 -4.05
CA ARG A 55 -1.19 10.84 -5.16
C ARG A 55 -0.23 12.01 -5.43
N PRO A 56 0.27 12.18 -6.68
CA PRO A 56 1.13 13.32 -7.02
C PRO A 56 0.41 14.66 -6.78
N GLY A 57 1.12 15.64 -6.21
CA GLY A 57 0.57 16.95 -5.90
C GLY A 57 -0.19 17.03 -4.58
N TYR A 58 -0.35 15.92 -3.86
CA TYR A 58 -0.98 15.84 -2.55
C TYR A 58 0.03 15.38 -1.51
N SER A 59 -0.20 15.77 -0.27
CA SER A 59 0.64 15.43 0.87
C SER A 59 -0.17 15.29 2.17
N MET A 60 0.50 14.88 3.25
CA MET A 60 -0.12 14.82 4.57
C MET A 60 -0.60 16.21 5.02
N GLU A 61 0.16 17.25 4.70
CA GLU A 61 -0.16 18.64 5.00
C GLU A 61 -1.44 19.07 4.28
N THR A 62 -1.60 18.73 2.98
CA THR A 62 -2.83 19.05 2.25
C THR A 62 -4.06 18.38 2.89
N ALA A 63 -3.94 17.11 3.31
CA ALA A 63 -5.03 16.40 3.98
C ALA A 63 -5.38 17.04 5.33
N LEU A 64 -4.36 17.44 6.09
CA LEU A 64 -4.54 18.07 7.39
C LEU A 64 -5.22 19.43 7.27
N VAL A 65 -4.80 20.26 6.29
CA VAL A 65 -5.42 21.57 6.05
C VAL A 65 -6.90 21.40 5.72
N THR A 66 -7.25 20.52 4.77
CA THR A 66 -8.65 20.26 4.40
C THR A 66 -9.48 19.80 5.60
N LEU A 67 -8.98 18.81 6.36
CA LEU A 67 -9.67 18.31 7.55
C LEU A 67 -9.88 19.41 8.59
N THR A 68 -8.85 20.23 8.83
CA THR A 68 -8.99 21.33 9.79
C THR A 68 -10.05 22.32 9.33
N ASP A 69 -10.00 22.75 8.07
CA ASP A 69 -10.97 23.70 7.50
C ASP A 69 -12.41 23.21 7.68
N ASP A 70 -12.68 21.93 7.38
CA ASP A 70 -14.00 21.31 7.59
C ASP A 70 -14.46 21.39 9.06
N LEU A 71 -13.54 21.16 10.01
CA LEU A 71 -13.84 21.24 11.45
C LEU A 71 -14.12 22.67 11.90
N TRP A 72 -13.36 23.65 11.40
CA TRP A 72 -13.58 25.07 11.68
C TRP A 72 -14.94 25.51 11.14
N TRP A 73 -15.27 25.10 9.92
CA TRP A 73 -16.51 25.49 9.27
C TRP A 73 -17.76 24.90 9.96
N ALA A 74 -17.68 23.65 10.42
CA ALA A 74 -18.72 23.03 11.23
C ALA A 74 -18.91 23.77 12.56
N ARG A 75 -17.80 24.17 13.21
CA ARG A 75 -17.83 24.93 14.46
C ARG A 75 -18.48 26.31 14.29
N ASP A 76 -18.14 27.03 13.23
CA ASP A 76 -18.69 28.37 12.96
C ASP A 76 -20.21 28.33 12.74
N ARG A 77 -20.74 27.18 12.30
CA ARG A 77 -22.17 26.91 12.15
C ARG A 77 -22.86 26.43 13.44
N GLY A 78 -22.13 26.36 14.55
CA GLY A 78 -22.62 25.85 15.82
C GLY A 78 -22.79 24.33 15.87
N HIS A 79 -22.19 23.59 14.94
CA HIS A 79 -22.20 22.12 14.96
C HIS A 79 -21.09 21.57 15.86
N SER A 80 -21.33 20.37 16.40
CA SER A 80 -20.30 19.56 17.06
C SER A 80 -19.73 18.56 16.06
N SER A 81 -18.41 18.37 16.09
CA SER A 81 -17.71 17.46 15.18
C SER A 81 -17.11 16.28 15.94
N VAL A 82 -17.11 15.10 15.32
CA VAL A 82 -16.44 13.90 15.81
C VAL A 82 -15.48 13.41 14.74
N LEU A 83 -14.21 13.22 15.12
CA LEU A 83 -13.18 12.66 14.23
C LEU A 83 -12.93 11.20 14.57
N VAL A 84 -13.14 10.32 13.59
CA VAL A 84 -12.84 8.89 13.69
C VAL A 84 -11.59 8.59 12.87
N LEU A 85 -10.55 8.10 13.52
CA LEU A 85 -9.29 7.72 12.89
C LEU A 85 -9.18 6.19 12.85
N LEU A 86 -8.87 5.65 11.66
CA LEU A 86 -8.71 4.22 11.43
C LEU A 86 -7.30 3.94 10.90
N ASP A 87 -6.61 2.98 11.50
CA ASP A 87 -5.32 2.48 11.05
C ASP A 87 -5.40 0.97 10.81
N LEU A 88 -4.98 0.54 9.62
CA LEU A 88 -5.01 -0.87 9.23
C LEU A 88 -3.71 -1.56 9.66
N SER A 89 -3.83 -2.53 10.56
CA SER A 89 -2.70 -3.35 10.99
C SER A 89 -2.12 -4.14 9.82
N ALA A 90 -0.82 -3.96 9.57
CA ALA A 90 -0.08 -4.71 8.55
C ALA A 90 -0.77 -4.71 7.17
N ALA A 91 -1.27 -3.53 6.75
CA ALA A 91 -2.12 -3.39 5.57
C ALA A 91 -1.54 -4.04 4.30
N PHE A 92 -0.25 -3.88 4.04
CA PHE A 92 0.41 -4.48 2.88
C PHE A 92 0.71 -5.96 3.03
N ASP A 93 0.85 -6.47 4.25
CA ASP A 93 1.17 -7.89 4.51
C ASP A 93 -0.10 -8.77 4.50
N THR A 94 -1.28 -8.17 4.61
CA THR A 94 -2.57 -8.87 4.79
C THR A 94 -3.42 -8.91 3.51
N ILE A 95 -2.95 -8.34 2.41
CA ILE A 95 -3.70 -8.28 1.14
C ILE A 95 -3.83 -9.66 0.53
N LYS A 96 -5.03 -10.24 0.53
CA LYS A 96 -5.30 -11.50 -0.18
C LYS A 96 -5.30 -11.28 -1.69
N HIS A 97 -4.47 -12.01 -2.42
CA HIS A 97 -4.29 -11.81 -3.87
C HIS A 97 -5.60 -11.99 -4.66
N GLY A 98 -6.40 -13.01 -4.34
CA GLY A 98 -7.68 -13.24 -5.03
C GLY A 98 -8.67 -12.09 -4.84
N ILE A 99 -8.71 -11.48 -3.65
CA ILE A 99 -9.59 -10.33 -3.39
C ILE A 99 -9.09 -9.10 -4.16
N LEU A 100 -7.77 -8.86 -4.15
CA LEU A 100 -7.15 -7.76 -4.90
C LEU A 100 -7.43 -7.89 -6.40
N LEU A 101 -7.15 -9.05 -7.00
CA LEU A 101 -7.35 -9.28 -8.44
C LEU A 101 -8.82 -9.14 -8.84
N ARG A 102 -9.75 -9.66 -8.01
CA ARG A 102 -11.18 -9.47 -8.26
C ARG A 102 -11.56 -7.99 -8.22
N ARG A 103 -11.09 -7.24 -7.21
CA ARG A 103 -11.32 -5.79 -7.12
C ARG A 103 -10.78 -5.07 -8.34
N LEU A 104 -9.53 -5.30 -8.73
CA LEU A 104 -8.95 -4.68 -9.94
C LEU A 104 -9.81 -4.95 -11.19
N GLY A 105 -10.37 -6.16 -11.32
CA GLY A 105 -11.30 -6.50 -12.40
C GLY A 105 -12.66 -5.79 -12.33
N GLU A 106 -13.25 -5.67 -11.13
CA GLU A 106 -14.49 -4.91 -10.88
C GLU A 106 -14.31 -3.43 -11.23
N GLU A 107 -13.13 -2.88 -10.94
CA GLU A 107 -12.75 -1.49 -11.24
C GLU A 107 -12.35 -1.25 -12.71
N GLY A 108 -12.62 -2.24 -13.58
CA GLY A 108 -12.47 -2.09 -15.03
C GLY A 108 -11.10 -2.45 -15.58
N MET A 109 -10.13 -2.88 -14.76
CA MET A 109 -8.85 -3.38 -15.28
C MET A 109 -9.04 -4.74 -15.96
N ARG A 110 -8.62 -4.85 -17.22
CA ARG A 110 -8.82 -6.05 -18.05
C ARG A 110 -7.58 -6.37 -18.88
N GLY A 111 -7.55 -7.60 -19.42
CA GLY A 111 -6.50 -8.03 -20.34
C GLY A 111 -5.11 -8.02 -19.71
N THR A 112 -4.14 -7.45 -20.42
CA THR A 112 -2.71 -7.56 -20.11
C THR A 112 -2.35 -7.03 -18.72
N ILE A 113 -2.96 -5.94 -18.26
CA ILE A 113 -2.62 -5.37 -16.93
C ILE A 113 -3.09 -6.26 -15.79
N LEU A 114 -4.30 -6.82 -15.88
CA LEU A 114 -4.82 -7.73 -14.87
C LEU A 114 -4.06 -9.05 -14.86
N TRP A 115 -3.70 -9.55 -16.05
CA TRP A 115 -2.82 -10.72 -16.19
C TRP A 115 -1.43 -10.47 -15.61
N TRP A 116 -0.88 -9.28 -15.82
CA TRP A 116 0.39 -8.89 -15.22
C TRP A 116 0.32 -8.91 -13.69
N PHE A 117 -0.71 -8.31 -13.07
CA PHE A 117 -0.89 -8.37 -11.61
C PHE A 117 -1.04 -9.81 -11.12
N SER A 118 -1.83 -10.63 -11.83
CA SER A 118 -2.01 -12.04 -11.51
C SER A 118 -0.67 -12.78 -11.55
N SER A 119 0.11 -12.61 -12.62
CA SER A 119 1.43 -13.23 -12.77
C SER A 119 2.43 -12.71 -11.73
N TYR A 120 2.37 -11.42 -11.41
CA TYR A 120 3.30 -10.77 -10.47
C TYR A 120 3.11 -11.25 -9.03
N LEU A 121 1.87 -11.56 -8.64
CA LEU A 121 1.49 -12.01 -7.30
C LEU A 121 1.49 -13.54 -7.13
N SER A 122 1.34 -14.31 -8.21
CA SER A 122 1.25 -15.78 -8.16
C SER A 122 2.60 -16.46 -7.87
N ASP A 123 2.53 -17.61 -7.19
CA ASP A 123 3.65 -18.52 -6.90
C ASP A 123 4.90 -17.85 -6.31
N ARG A 124 4.71 -16.73 -5.61
CA ARG A 124 5.79 -16.02 -4.95
C ARG A 124 6.32 -16.83 -3.77
N LEU A 125 7.64 -16.87 -3.66
CA LEU A 125 8.33 -17.37 -2.49
C LEU A 125 9.01 -16.20 -1.76
N GLN A 126 9.01 -16.26 -0.44
CA GLN A 126 9.78 -15.35 0.40
C GLN A 126 10.72 -16.11 1.33
N SER A 127 11.87 -15.50 1.61
CA SER A 127 12.81 -15.95 2.63
C SER A 127 13.29 -14.73 3.40
N VAL A 128 13.56 -14.90 4.69
CA VAL A 128 14.04 -13.84 5.56
C VAL A 128 15.52 -14.06 5.86
N LEU A 129 16.32 -12.99 5.79
CA LEU A 129 17.72 -12.97 6.20
C LEU A 129 17.85 -12.12 7.48
N VAL A 130 18.34 -12.71 8.56
CA VAL A 130 18.66 -12.02 9.83
C VAL A 130 20.00 -12.53 10.34
N GLY A 131 20.93 -11.62 10.67
CA GLY A 131 22.24 -12.00 11.22
C GLY A 131 23.04 -12.97 10.34
N GLY A 132 22.92 -12.85 9.01
CA GLY A 132 23.57 -13.74 8.05
C GLY A 132 22.89 -15.10 7.83
N GLN A 133 21.87 -15.44 8.62
CA GLN A 133 21.11 -16.68 8.48
C GLN A 133 19.85 -16.49 7.65
N ARG A 134 19.64 -17.37 6.67
CA ARG A 134 18.49 -17.34 5.76
C ARG A 134 17.48 -18.43 6.13
N SER A 135 16.19 -18.07 6.20
CA SER A 135 15.11 -19.03 6.40
C SER A 135 14.90 -19.92 5.17
N THR A 136 14.23 -21.05 5.36
CA THR A 136 13.68 -21.80 4.24
C THR A 136 12.67 -20.93 3.47
N PRO A 137 12.59 -21.05 2.13
CA PRO A 137 11.60 -20.35 1.34
C PRO A 137 10.18 -20.81 1.72
N ARG A 138 9.25 -19.85 1.81
CA ARG A 138 7.82 -20.12 2.02
C ARG A 138 6.98 -19.45 0.94
N ARG A 139 5.89 -20.10 0.54
CA ARG A 139 4.90 -19.50 -0.36
C ARG A 139 4.26 -18.29 0.30
N LEU A 140 4.08 -17.23 -0.48
CA LEU A 140 3.44 -15.99 -0.06
C LEU A 140 1.97 -16.01 -0.51
N GLU A 141 1.09 -16.39 0.40
CA GLU A 141 -0.35 -16.52 0.12
C GLU A 141 -1.12 -15.19 0.19
N CYS A 142 -0.55 -14.22 0.91
CA CYS A 142 -1.09 -12.87 1.03
C CYS A 142 0.05 -11.86 1.21
N GLY A 143 -0.31 -10.60 0.99
CA GLY A 143 0.59 -9.46 1.05
C GLY A 143 1.19 -9.09 -0.30
N VAL A 144 1.67 -7.86 -0.39
CA VAL A 144 2.35 -7.31 -1.57
C VAL A 144 3.76 -6.85 -1.20
N PRO A 145 4.72 -6.89 -2.15
CA PRO A 145 6.06 -6.40 -1.90
C PRO A 145 6.08 -4.93 -1.47
N GLN A 146 6.73 -4.63 -0.34
CA GLN A 146 7.09 -3.29 0.13
C GLN A 146 8.49 -2.89 -0.30
#